data_AF-A0A522SXJ7-F1
#
_entry.id   AF-A0A522SXJ7-F1
#
_cell.length_a   1.000
_cell.length_b   1.000
_cell.length_c   1.000
_cell.angle_alpha   90.00
_cell.angle_beta   90.00
_cell.angle_gamma   90.00
#
_symmetry.space_group_name_H-M   'P 1'
#
loop_
_entity.id
_entity.type
_entity.pdbx_description
1 polymer ?
#
loop_
_entity_poly.entity_id
_entity_poly.type
_entity_poly.pdbx_seq_one_letter_code
_entity_poly.pdbx_strand_id
1 'polypeptide(L)'
;MITVRTELPGKSLPAQKKFTTHGWQRIILLVVLGYEAAGCFLGGTLLILEPDGRLMNMPVQIMHGFFTDFLIPGIILFALGVLNLITFISVLRKAASDWWFSSLALGGLYIWFVVEIIILRELHWLHLMWGVPVLLGLVMAMPLIIARNESATTGRILLLFGIFSSVWYLAINIFVPIMYPGYSIVSVTVSELSAINAPTRILWVLLVLPYPLFFALFGWGVLRISSGSRTLKIMGSLIIADSTFNLYWPAMHQRQIIALGNGSLTDSLHIVWAMVTLIFMLLIIIFGAAALGKRCRIYSIATLAIFIVFGTLTWLESPGISQNLPTPYIGLWERINIGAFLLWVAVFAVVLIRREKSKPA
;
A
#
# COMPACT_ATOMS: atom_id res chain seq x y z
N MET A 1 44.79 -20.09 54.32
CA MET A 1 44.28 -20.66 53.04
C MET A 1 43.39 -19.59 52.43
N ILE A 2 43.91 -18.84 51.45
CA ILE A 2 43.25 -17.68 50.85
C ILE A 2 42.35 -18.20 49.73
N THR A 3 41.04 -18.13 49.90
CA THR A 3 40.06 -18.47 48.85
C THR A 3 39.75 -17.22 48.04
N VAL A 4 40.41 -17.10 46.89
CA VAL A 4 40.10 -16.09 45.87
C VAL A 4 38.77 -16.48 45.20
N ARG A 5 37.72 -15.68 45.41
CA ARG A 5 36.51 -15.74 44.57
C ARG A 5 36.85 -15.12 43.22
N THR A 6 36.90 -15.96 42.18
CA THR A 6 36.89 -15.51 40.80
C THR A 6 35.47 -15.06 40.43
N GLU A 7 35.23 -13.75 40.45
CA GLU A 7 34.03 -13.18 39.84
C GLU A 7 34.13 -13.32 38.32
N LEU A 8 33.23 -14.09 37.73
CA LEU A 8 33.03 -14.11 36.28
C LEU A 8 32.55 -12.72 35.84
N PRO A 9 33.19 -12.08 34.84
CA PRO A 9 32.73 -10.79 34.36
C PRO A 9 31.34 -10.96 33.75
N GLY A 10 30.34 -10.32 34.37
CA GLY A 10 29.00 -10.24 33.84
C GLY A 10 29.06 -9.70 32.43
N LYS A 11 28.69 -10.55 31.45
CA LYS A 11 28.38 -10.10 30.09
C LYS A 11 27.23 -9.10 30.23
N SER A 12 27.55 -7.81 30.23
CA SER A 12 26.57 -6.77 29.98
C SER A 12 25.89 -7.11 28.66
N LEU A 13 24.62 -7.50 28.70
CA LEU A 13 23.78 -7.58 27.51
C LEU A 13 23.98 -6.25 26.76
N PRO A 14 24.35 -6.29 25.46
CA PRO A 14 24.53 -5.06 24.71
C PRO A 14 23.24 -4.26 24.83
N ALA A 15 23.36 -3.02 25.33
CA ALA A 15 22.24 -2.11 25.50
C ALA A 15 21.40 -2.15 24.21
N GLN A 16 20.15 -2.59 24.34
CA GLN A 16 19.19 -2.68 23.26
C GLN A 16 19.25 -1.34 22.52
N LYS A 17 19.77 -1.35 21.29
CA LYS A 17 19.91 -0.14 20.50
C LYS A 17 18.51 0.42 20.37
N LYS A 18 18.19 1.52 21.06
CA LYS A 18 16.91 2.21 20.91
C LYS A 18 16.82 2.59 19.44
N PHE A 19 16.10 1.80 18.65
CA PHE A 19 15.80 2.14 17.27
C PHE A 19 14.88 3.35 17.32
N THR A 20 15.50 4.52 17.20
CA THR A 20 14.78 5.76 17.00
C THR A 20 14.30 5.76 15.56
N THR A 21 12.98 5.81 15.36
CA THR A 21 12.39 6.16 14.06
C THR A 21 13.14 7.35 13.47
N HIS A 22 13.47 7.30 12.18
CA HIS A 22 14.15 8.43 11.56
C HIS A 22 13.31 9.71 11.77
N GLY A 23 13.98 10.83 12.06
CA GLY A 23 13.30 12.08 12.45
C GLY A 23 12.20 12.49 11.46
N TRP A 24 12.46 12.34 10.15
CA TRP A 24 11.50 12.64 9.10
C TRP A 24 10.26 11.73 9.12
N GLN A 25 10.42 10.42 9.37
CA GLN A 25 9.30 9.47 9.43
C GLN A 25 8.33 9.84 10.55
N ARG A 26 8.91 10.15 11.71
CA ARG A 26 8.15 10.58 12.88
C ARG A 26 7.44 11.90 12.64
N ILE A 27 8.07 12.83 11.93
CA ILE A 27 7.44 14.10 11.54
C ILE A 27 6.23 13.82 10.64
N ILE A 28 6.37 13.00 9.59
CA ILE A 28 5.26 12.64 8.70
C ILE A 28 4.13 11.97 9.49
N LEU A 29 4.46 11.00 10.35
CA LEU A 29 3.47 10.31 11.18
C LEU A 29 2.72 11.30 12.10
N LEU A 30 3.42 12.25 12.71
CA LEU A 30 2.80 13.29 13.54
C LEU A 30 1.88 14.21 12.72
N VAL A 31 2.29 14.60 11.51
CA VAL A 31 1.45 15.41 10.62
C VAL A 31 0.17 14.66 10.26
N VAL A 32 0.27 13.38 9.86
CA VAL A 32 -0.89 12.54 9.56
C VAL A 32 -1.81 12.42 10.78
N LEU A 33 -1.29 12.03 11.94
CA LEU A 33 -2.11 11.85 13.14
C LEU A 33 -2.80 13.15 13.58
N GLY A 34 -2.13 14.29 13.45
CA GLY A 34 -2.70 15.60 13.76
C GLY A 34 -3.81 16.00 12.77
N TYR A 35 -3.56 15.78 11.47
CA TYR A 35 -4.54 16.03 10.40
C TYR A 35 -5.81 15.19 10.59
N GLU A 36 -5.66 13.89 10.80
CA GLU A 36 -6.77 12.96 11.03
C GLU A 36 -7.51 13.27 12.34
N ALA A 37 -6.79 13.59 13.42
CA ALA A 37 -7.41 13.97 14.69
C ALA A 37 -8.31 15.21 14.51
N ALA A 38 -7.82 16.25 13.85
CA ALA A 38 -8.59 17.47 13.62
C ALA A 38 -9.82 17.21 12.74
N GLY A 39 -9.65 16.49 11.63
CA GLY A 39 -10.73 16.15 10.71
C GLY A 39 -11.83 15.33 11.36
N CYS A 40 -11.44 14.25 12.05
CA CYS A 40 -12.38 13.35 12.72
C CYS A 40 -13.09 14.02 13.90
N PHE A 41 -12.37 14.84 14.68
CA PHE A 41 -12.96 15.56 15.79
C PHE A 41 -13.99 16.58 15.32
N LEU A 42 -13.66 17.37 14.28
CA LEU A 42 -14.57 18.34 13.69
C LEU A 42 -15.78 17.66 13.03
N GLY A 43 -15.54 16.71 12.13
CA GLY A 43 -16.61 16.00 11.42
C GLY A 43 -17.51 15.22 12.38
N GLY A 44 -16.92 14.48 13.32
CA GLY A 44 -17.67 13.74 14.34
C GLY A 44 -18.53 14.65 15.21
N THR A 45 -17.98 15.79 15.66
CA THR A 45 -18.75 16.77 16.46
C THR A 45 -19.93 17.34 15.68
N LEU A 46 -19.73 17.74 14.42
CA LEU A 46 -20.81 18.29 13.59
C LEU A 46 -21.94 17.30 13.37
N LEU A 47 -21.61 16.03 13.12
CA LEU A 47 -22.59 14.95 12.95
C LEU A 47 -23.31 14.55 14.25
N ILE A 48 -22.66 14.71 15.41
CA ILE A 48 -23.30 14.49 16.72
C ILE A 48 -24.26 15.63 17.06
N LEU A 49 -23.85 16.88 16.81
CA LEU A 49 -24.65 18.06 17.11
C LEU A 49 -25.90 18.13 16.22
N GLU A 50 -25.76 17.81 14.93
CA GLU A 50 -26.86 17.78 13.98
C GLU A 50 -26.86 16.47 13.18
N PRO A 51 -27.43 15.38 13.76
CA PRO A 51 -27.47 14.06 13.13
C PRO A 51 -28.26 14.01 11.82
N ASP A 52 -29.06 15.03 11.49
CA ASP A 52 -29.72 15.17 10.20
C ASP A 52 -28.74 15.52 9.06
N GLY A 53 -27.48 15.84 9.39
CA GLY A 53 -26.40 16.17 8.45
C GLY A 53 -26.43 17.61 7.92
N ARG A 54 -27.31 18.48 8.43
CA ARG A 54 -27.50 19.84 7.87
C ARG A 54 -26.28 20.73 7.95
N LEU A 55 -25.44 20.58 8.98
CA LEU A 55 -24.21 21.38 9.13
C LEU A 55 -23.16 21.05 8.08
N MET A 56 -23.24 19.87 7.46
CA MET A 56 -22.31 19.41 6.44
C MET A 56 -22.96 19.33 5.05
N ASN A 57 -24.23 19.76 4.91
CA ASN A 57 -25.03 19.60 3.70
C ASN A 57 -25.09 18.15 3.21
N MET A 58 -25.18 17.18 4.13
CA MET A 58 -25.21 15.75 3.82
C MET A 58 -26.61 15.18 4.07
N PRO A 59 -27.38 14.81 3.04
CA PRO A 59 -28.69 14.20 3.23
C PRO A 59 -28.54 12.76 3.74
N VAL A 60 -29.29 12.37 4.78
CA VAL A 60 -29.24 11.01 5.39
C VAL A 60 -29.46 9.88 4.37
N GLN A 61 -30.18 10.16 3.28
CA GLN A 61 -30.52 9.21 2.22
C GLN A 61 -29.28 8.61 1.52
N ILE A 62 -28.12 9.29 1.58
CA ILE A 62 -26.87 8.78 1.01
C ILE A 62 -26.40 7.48 1.68
N MET A 63 -26.82 7.22 2.93
CA MET A 63 -26.46 5.98 3.65
C MET A 63 -27.37 4.80 3.31
N HIS A 64 -28.32 4.97 2.38
CA HIS A 64 -29.21 3.92 1.88
C HIS A 64 -29.96 3.14 2.97
N GLY A 65 -30.31 3.82 4.08
CA GLY A 65 -31.04 3.24 5.21
C GLY A 65 -30.20 2.36 6.14
N PHE A 66 -28.88 2.33 5.99
CA PHE A 66 -28.00 1.58 6.91
C PHE A 66 -28.03 2.17 8.32
N PHE A 67 -28.05 3.50 8.42
CA PHE A 67 -28.33 4.25 9.65
C PHE A 67 -29.56 5.13 9.45
N THR A 68 -30.27 5.41 10.55
CA THR A 68 -31.44 6.30 10.58
C THR A 68 -31.06 7.78 10.52
N ASP A 69 -29.86 8.12 10.98
CA ASP A 69 -29.25 9.45 11.00
C ASP A 69 -27.72 9.32 11.15
N PHE A 70 -26.99 10.42 11.21
CA PHE A 70 -25.53 10.43 11.35
C PHE A 70 -25.01 10.34 12.79
N LEU A 71 -25.86 10.10 13.81
CA LEU A 71 -25.42 10.10 15.20
C LEU A 71 -24.38 9.00 15.47
N ILE A 72 -24.66 7.76 15.04
CA ILE A 72 -23.74 6.64 15.22
C ILE A 72 -22.43 6.85 14.43
N PRO A 73 -22.46 7.17 13.12
CA PRO A 73 -21.26 7.60 12.39
C PRO A 73 -20.47 8.72 13.07
N GLY A 74 -21.17 9.75 13.58
CA GLY A 74 -20.57 10.88 14.26
C GLY A 74 -19.85 10.48 15.55
N ILE A 75 -20.45 9.62 16.37
CA ILE A 75 -19.82 9.08 17.60
C ILE A 75 -18.57 8.28 17.26
N ILE A 76 -18.64 7.40 16.25
CA ILE A 76 -17.50 6.59 15.83
C ILE A 76 -16.35 7.51 15.36
N LEU A 77 -16.67 8.48 14.50
CA LEU A 77 -15.70 9.42 13.96
C LEU A 77 -15.08 10.29 15.07
N PHE A 78 -15.89 10.80 16.01
CA PHE A 78 -15.40 11.57 17.16
C PHE A 78 -14.45 10.74 18.04
N ALA A 79 -14.83 9.49 18.35
CA ALA A 79 -14.00 8.58 19.14
C ALA A 79 -12.66 8.27 18.45
N LEU A 80 -12.68 8.07 17.12
CA LEU A 80 -11.46 7.92 16.32
C LEU A 80 -10.60 9.18 16.34
N GLY A 81 -11.21 10.38 16.33
CA GLY A 81 -10.51 11.65 16.50
C GLY A 81 -9.79 11.77 17.83
N VAL A 82 -10.46 11.41 18.94
CA VAL A 82 -9.86 11.37 20.27
C VAL A 82 -8.69 10.37 20.33
N LEU A 83 -8.88 9.17 19.75
CA LEU A 83 -7.84 8.15 19.69
C LEU A 83 -6.61 8.62 18.89
N ASN A 84 -6.81 9.31 17.75
CA ASN A 84 -5.72 9.89 16.97
C ASN A 84 -4.98 11.00 17.73
N LEU A 85 -5.69 11.83 18.51
CA LEU A 85 -5.06 12.84 19.36
C LEU A 85 -4.21 12.23 20.48
N ILE A 86 -4.73 11.19 21.17
CA ILE A 86 -3.96 10.43 22.16
C ILE A 86 -2.71 9.83 21.52
N THR A 87 -2.87 9.25 20.33
CA THR A 87 -1.77 8.66 19.56
C THR A 87 -0.73 9.71 19.17
N PHE A 88 -1.15 10.88 18.69
CA PHE A 88 -0.28 12.01 18.37
C PHE A 88 0.57 12.39 19.58
N ILE A 89 -0.06 12.56 20.75
CA ILE A 89 0.64 12.88 22.01
C ILE A 89 1.61 11.74 22.40
N SER A 90 1.19 10.48 22.25
CA SER A 90 2.02 9.31 22.53
C SER A 90 3.28 9.27 21.66
N VAL A 91 3.13 9.49 20.35
CA VAL A 91 4.26 9.55 19.39
C VAL A 91 5.13 10.79 19.65
N LEU A 92 4.53 11.94 19.97
CA LEU A 92 5.22 13.19 20.29
C LEU A 92 6.05 13.10 21.58
N ARG A 93 5.58 12.32 22.56
CA ARG A 93 6.30 12.04 23.80
C ARG A 93 7.23 10.83 23.74
N LYS A 94 7.24 10.09 22.61
CA LYS A 94 7.98 8.82 22.45
C LYS A 94 7.62 7.81 23.54
N ALA A 95 6.33 7.72 23.86
CA ALA A 95 5.83 6.86 24.93
C ALA A 95 5.97 5.37 24.56
N ALA A 96 6.04 4.50 25.57
CA ALA A 96 6.20 3.06 25.37
C ALA A 96 4.99 2.38 24.68
N SER A 97 3.86 3.06 24.59
CA SER A 97 2.60 2.57 24.00
C SER A 97 2.35 3.11 22.59
N ASP A 98 3.26 3.91 22.03
CA ASP A 98 3.10 4.58 20.73
C ASP A 98 2.67 3.66 19.59
N TRP A 99 3.35 2.52 19.43
CA TRP A 99 3.05 1.53 18.39
C TRP A 99 1.61 0.98 18.46
N TRP A 100 1.11 0.70 19.67
CA TRP A 100 -0.22 0.10 19.89
C TRP A 100 -1.31 1.11 19.56
N PHE A 101 -1.15 2.33 20.07
CA PHE A 101 -2.05 3.44 19.77
C PHE A 101 -2.03 3.79 18.27
N SER A 102 -0.87 3.83 17.62
CA SER A 102 -0.77 4.04 16.17
C SER A 102 -1.47 2.94 15.37
N SER A 103 -1.35 1.68 15.79
CA SER A 103 -2.02 0.55 15.14
C SER A 103 -3.54 0.66 15.28
N LEU A 104 -4.04 0.96 16.47
CA LEU A 104 -5.47 1.10 16.73
C LEU A 104 -6.07 2.33 16.02
N ALA A 105 -5.40 3.48 16.08
CA ALA A 105 -5.91 4.73 15.51
C ALA A 105 -5.99 4.69 14.00
N LEU A 106 -4.87 4.34 13.34
CA LEU A 106 -4.78 4.31 11.89
C LEU A 106 -5.49 3.08 11.30
N GLY A 107 -5.43 1.93 11.99
CA GLY A 107 -6.18 0.75 11.60
C GLY A 107 -7.70 0.93 11.76
N GLY A 108 -8.13 1.60 12.82
CA GLY A 108 -9.53 1.97 13.03
C GLY A 108 -10.06 2.90 11.95
N LEU A 109 -9.31 3.95 11.60
CA LEU A 109 -9.67 4.84 10.50
C LEU A 109 -9.70 4.12 9.14
N TYR A 110 -8.73 3.25 8.87
CA TYR A 110 -8.73 2.45 7.66
C TYR A 110 -10.01 1.60 7.54
N ILE A 111 -10.38 0.89 8.62
CA ILE A 111 -11.61 0.09 8.66
C ILE A 111 -12.83 0.99 8.48
N TRP A 112 -12.87 2.12 9.16
CA TRP A 112 -13.98 3.07 9.07
C TRP A 112 -14.18 3.60 7.65
N PHE A 113 -13.12 4.00 6.95
CA PHE A 113 -13.22 4.43 5.55
C PHE A 113 -13.70 3.33 4.62
N VAL A 114 -13.23 2.08 4.81
CA VAL A 114 -13.73 0.96 4.02
C VAL A 114 -15.22 0.74 4.27
N VAL A 115 -15.67 0.80 5.52
CA VAL A 115 -17.08 0.68 5.89
C VAL A 115 -17.90 1.82 5.28
N GLU A 116 -17.42 3.07 5.36
CA GLU A 116 -18.07 4.25 4.79
C GLU A 116 -18.26 4.12 3.27
N ILE A 117 -17.23 3.73 2.53
CA ILE A 117 -17.30 3.52 1.07
C ILE A 117 -18.33 2.43 0.72
N ILE A 118 -18.42 1.36 1.52
CA ILE A 118 -19.40 0.28 1.32
C ILE A 118 -20.82 0.79 1.58
N ILE A 119 -21.03 1.57 2.65
CA ILE A 119 -22.34 2.12 3.01
C ILE A 119 -22.82 3.12 1.96
N LEU A 120 -21.96 4.07 1.57
CA LEU A 120 -22.27 5.12 0.59
C LEU A 120 -22.34 4.59 -0.84
N ARG A 121 -21.77 3.40 -1.10
CA ARG A 121 -21.69 2.78 -2.45
C ARG A 121 -21.05 3.72 -3.48
N GLU A 122 -20.22 4.64 -3.02
CA GLU A 122 -19.59 5.67 -3.83
C GLU A 122 -18.18 5.93 -3.33
N LEU A 123 -17.26 6.16 -4.26
CA LEU A 123 -15.91 6.61 -3.95
C LEU A 123 -15.79 8.11 -4.23
N HIS A 124 -16.23 8.92 -3.27
CA HIS A 124 -16.10 10.38 -3.30
C HIS A 124 -14.64 10.85 -3.11
N TRP A 125 -14.29 12.03 -3.63
CA TRP A 125 -12.93 12.60 -3.50
C TRP A 125 -12.51 12.79 -2.03
N LEU A 126 -13.47 13.02 -1.14
CA LEU A 126 -13.19 13.12 0.30
C LEU A 126 -12.55 11.84 0.86
N HIS A 127 -12.98 10.65 0.41
CA HIS A 127 -12.33 9.40 0.82
C HIS A 127 -10.87 9.33 0.40
N LEU A 128 -10.51 9.97 -0.71
CA LEU A 128 -9.12 10.04 -1.13
C LEU A 128 -8.33 11.02 -0.25
N MET A 129 -8.89 12.21 -0.04
CA MET A 129 -8.26 13.28 0.75
C MET A 129 -7.92 12.79 2.17
N TRP A 130 -8.81 12.02 2.80
CA TRP A 130 -8.60 11.49 4.15
C TRP A 130 -7.99 10.07 4.17
N GLY A 131 -8.31 9.22 3.20
CA GLY A 131 -7.82 7.85 3.15
C GLY A 131 -6.33 7.73 2.82
N VAL A 132 -5.81 8.56 1.90
CA VAL A 132 -4.38 8.52 1.51
C VAL A 132 -3.46 8.85 2.69
N PRO A 133 -3.71 9.93 3.47
CA PRO A 133 -2.95 10.17 4.71
C PRO A 133 -2.98 8.99 5.68
N VAL A 134 -4.12 8.32 5.88
CA VAL A 134 -4.20 7.14 6.77
C VAL A 134 -3.31 6.01 6.28
N LEU A 135 -3.34 5.69 4.99
CA LEU A 135 -2.45 4.66 4.42
C LEU A 135 -0.98 5.05 4.57
N LEU A 136 -0.64 6.31 4.32
CA LEU A 136 0.72 6.83 4.55
C LEU A 136 1.11 6.72 6.03
N GLY A 137 0.18 7.03 6.94
CA GLY A 137 0.35 6.88 8.38
C GLY A 137 0.65 5.44 8.77
N LEU A 138 -0.10 4.46 8.24
CA LEU A 138 0.13 3.03 8.48
C LEU A 138 1.54 2.63 8.05
N VAL A 139 1.95 3.06 6.86
CA VAL A 139 3.30 2.84 6.32
C VAL A 139 4.37 3.48 7.24
N MET A 140 4.16 4.72 7.69
CA MET A 140 5.10 5.43 8.58
C MET A 140 5.11 4.92 10.03
N ALA A 141 4.04 4.28 10.49
CA ALA A 141 3.95 3.65 11.81
C ALA A 141 4.66 2.29 11.86
N MET A 142 4.92 1.64 10.72
CA MET A 142 5.56 0.32 10.64
C MET A 142 6.84 0.18 11.47
N PRO A 143 7.80 1.13 11.45
CA PRO A 143 9.00 1.02 12.27
C PRO A 143 8.70 0.92 13.77
N LEU A 144 7.65 1.59 14.27
CA LEU A 144 7.27 1.54 15.69
C LEU A 144 6.80 0.14 16.11
N ILE A 145 6.08 -0.54 15.22
CA ILE A 145 5.55 -1.89 15.43
C ILE A 145 6.69 -2.91 15.28
N ILE A 146 7.49 -2.78 14.23
CA ILE A 146 8.52 -3.75 13.85
C ILE A 146 9.74 -3.70 14.79
N ALA A 147 10.15 -2.50 15.24
CA ALA A 147 11.34 -2.32 16.08
C ALA A 147 11.18 -2.91 17.48
N ARG A 148 9.96 -3.14 17.96
CA ARG A 148 9.73 -3.77 19.27
C ARG A 148 9.90 -5.29 19.26
N ASN A 149 9.73 -5.91 18.10
CA ASN A 149 9.97 -7.34 17.90
C ASN A 149 11.29 -7.54 17.14
N GLU A 150 12.41 -7.40 17.86
CA GLU A 150 13.77 -7.60 17.35
C GLU A 150 14.14 -9.09 17.20
N SER A 151 13.33 -9.87 16.47
CA SER A 151 13.63 -11.26 16.16
C SER A 151 13.89 -11.48 14.67
N ALA A 152 14.78 -12.43 14.36
CA ALA A 152 14.94 -12.97 13.00
C ALA A 152 13.59 -13.48 12.43
N THR A 153 12.70 -13.95 13.30
CA THR A 153 11.32 -14.34 12.97
C THR A 153 10.52 -13.18 12.39
N THR A 154 10.65 -11.97 12.95
CA THR A 154 9.95 -10.78 12.45
C THR A 154 10.43 -10.38 11.06
N GLY A 155 11.75 -10.43 10.83
CA GLY A 155 12.31 -10.22 9.48
C GLY A 155 11.75 -11.21 8.46
N ARG A 156 11.64 -12.49 8.82
CA ARG A 156 11.07 -13.53 7.95
C ARG A 156 9.58 -13.32 7.68
N ILE A 157 8.80 -12.95 8.69
CA ILE A 157 7.37 -12.65 8.55
C ILE A 157 7.17 -11.48 7.57
N LEU A 158 7.96 -10.41 7.70
CA LEU A 158 7.92 -9.27 6.77
C LEU A 158 8.23 -9.69 5.32
N LEU A 159 9.19 -10.59 5.13
CA LEU A 159 9.50 -11.10 3.79
C LEU A 159 8.36 -11.93 3.18
N LEU A 160 7.54 -12.63 3.99
CA LEU A 160 6.36 -13.35 3.50
C LEU A 160 5.34 -12.42 2.85
N PHE A 161 5.28 -11.15 3.26
CA PHE A 161 4.40 -10.18 2.61
C PHE A 161 4.73 -9.93 1.15
N GLY A 162 5.94 -10.23 0.67
CA GLY A 162 6.24 -10.19 -0.77
C GLY A 162 5.54 -11.32 -1.53
N ILE A 163 5.35 -12.48 -0.89
CA ILE A 163 4.56 -13.59 -1.46
C ILE A 163 3.07 -13.24 -1.37
N PHE A 164 2.61 -12.77 -0.20
CA PHE A 164 1.20 -12.41 0.00
C PHE A 164 0.75 -11.28 -0.91
N SER A 165 1.55 -10.22 -1.09
CA SER A 165 1.23 -9.13 -2.02
C SER A 165 1.07 -9.64 -3.44
N SER A 166 1.98 -10.54 -3.87
CA SER A 166 1.94 -11.13 -5.21
C SER A 166 0.71 -12.01 -5.43
N VAL A 167 0.41 -12.89 -4.49
CA VAL A 167 -0.78 -13.77 -4.56
C VAL A 167 -2.06 -12.94 -4.49
N TRP A 168 -2.10 -11.93 -3.63
CA TRP A 168 -3.26 -11.04 -3.48
C TRP A 168 -3.55 -10.28 -4.77
N TYR A 169 -2.56 -9.62 -5.37
CA TYR A 169 -2.76 -8.88 -6.62
C TYR A 169 -3.15 -9.79 -7.79
N LEU A 170 -2.58 -11.00 -7.85
CA LEU A 170 -2.99 -12.02 -8.82
C LEU A 170 -4.45 -12.44 -8.62
N ALA A 171 -4.88 -12.68 -7.39
CA ALA A 171 -6.25 -13.05 -7.07
C ALA A 171 -7.25 -11.97 -7.49
N ILE A 172 -6.94 -10.69 -7.24
CA ILE A 172 -7.75 -9.55 -7.70
C ILE A 172 -7.87 -9.54 -9.23
N ASN A 173 -6.77 -9.77 -9.93
CA ASN A 173 -6.72 -9.80 -11.40
C ASN A 173 -7.46 -10.99 -12.03
N ILE A 174 -7.86 -11.98 -11.23
CA ILE A 174 -8.70 -13.11 -11.65
C ILE A 174 -10.15 -12.84 -11.24
N PHE A 175 -10.37 -12.43 -9.98
CA PHE A 175 -11.70 -12.29 -9.40
C PHE A 175 -12.48 -11.10 -9.94
N VAL A 176 -11.87 -9.91 -10.01
CA VAL A 176 -12.58 -8.68 -10.38
C VAL A 176 -13.07 -8.70 -11.84
N PRO A 177 -12.30 -9.17 -12.84
CA PRO A 177 -12.78 -9.32 -14.20
C PRO A 177 -14.07 -10.15 -14.34
N ILE A 178 -14.24 -11.19 -13.52
CA ILE A 178 -15.44 -12.05 -13.54
C ILE A 178 -16.69 -11.24 -13.17
N MET A 179 -16.52 -10.19 -12.35
CA MET A 179 -17.60 -9.31 -11.89
C MET A 179 -17.89 -8.16 -12.86
N TYR A 180 -17.17 -8.04 -13.98
CA TYR A 180 -17.40 -7.02 -15.01
C TYR A 180 -18.10 -7.67 -16.23
N PRO A 181 -19.41 -7.43 -16.44
CA PRO A 181 -20.13 -7.96 -17.60
C PRO A 181 -19.53 -7.52 -18.94
N GLY A 182 -19.20 -8.48 -19.80
CA GLY A 182 -18.61 -8.22 -21.12
C GLY A 182 -17.12 -7.86 -21.11
N TYR A 183 -16.46 -7.91 -19.96
CA TYR A 183 -15.02 -7.70 -19.87
C TYR A 183 -14.24 -8.88 -20.46
N SER A 184 -13.26 -8.57 -21.31
CA SER A 184 -12.34 -9.56 -21.87
C SER A 184 -10.95 -9.39 -21.27
N ILE A 185 -10.49 -10.39 -20.53
CA ILE A 185 -9.16 -10.44 -19.92
C ILE A 185 -8.04 -10.30 -20.97
N VAL A 186 -8.31 -10.72 -22.21
CA VAL A 186 -7.32 -10.71 -23.30
C VAL A 186 -7.25 -9.34 -23.97
N SER A 187 -8.39 -8.70 -24.20
CA SER A 187 -8.48 -7.50 -25.05
C SER A 187 -8.73 -6.19 -24.30
N VAL A 188 -8.91 -6.24 -22.98
CA VAL A 188 -9.20 -5.07 -22.12
C VAL A 188 -8.13 -4.97 -21.04
N THR A 189 -7.63 -3.74 -20.81
CA THR A 189 -6.52 -3.50 -19.88
C THR A 189 -6.95 -3.71 -18.44
N VAL A 190 -6.00 -3.97 -17.56
CA VAL A 190 -6.26 -4.06 -16.11
C VAL A 190 -6.75 -2.72 -15.57
N SER A 191 -6.23 -1.61 -16.09
CA SER A 191 -6.61 -0.25 -15.69
C SER A 191 -8.10 0.04 -15.88
N GLU A 192 -8.73 -0.52 -16.91
CA GLU A 192 -10.15 -0.32 -17.18
C GLU A 192 -11.09 -0.94 -16.13
N LEU A 193 -10.61 -1.90 -15.32
CA LEU A 193 -11.37 -2.42 -14.16
C LEU A 193 -11.61 -1.36 -13.08
N SER A 194 -10.76 -0.33 -13.07
CA SER A 194 -10.75 0.80 -12.14
C SER A 194 -11.23 2.11 -12.76
N ALA A 195 -11.64 2.08 -14.03
CA ALA A 195 -12.05 3.28 -14.76
C ALA A 195 -13.29 3.94 -14.14
N ILE A 196 -13.41 5.25 -14.33
CA ILE A 196 -14.57 6.03 -13.87
C ILE A 196 -15.84 5.41 -14.47
N ASN A 197 -16.85 5.22 -13.62
CA ASN A 197 -18.12 4.55 -13.93
C ASN A 197 -18.01 3.07 -14.34
N ALA A 198 -16.84 2.42 -14.23
CA ALA A 198 -16.76 0.97 -14.39
C ALA A 198 -17.55 0.27 -13.27
N PRO A 199 -18.32 -0.79 -13.58
CA PRO A 199 -19.16 -1.47 -12.60
C PRO A 199 -18.36 -2.10 -11.44
N THR A 200 -17.10 -2.44 -11.71
CA THR A 200 -16.18 -3.05 -10.73
C THR A 200 -15.30 -2.04 -10.01
N ARG A 201 -15.42 -0.73 -10.27
CA ARG A 201 -14.46 0.26 -9.77
C ARG A 201 -14.31 0.24 -8.26
N ILE A 202 -15.42 0.27 -7.52
CA ILE A 202 -15.40 0.28 -6.05
C ILE A 202 -14.80 -1.04 -5.52
N LEU A 203 -15.22 -2.17 -6.10
CA LEU A 203 -14.68 -3.48 -5.75
C LEU A 203 -13.17 -3.55 -5.98
N TRP A 204 -12.70 -3.07 -7.14
CA TRP A 204 -11.27 -3.01 -7.46
C TRP A 204 -10.50 -2.16 -6.45
N VAL A 205 -10.97 -0.93 -6.18
CA VAL A 205 -10.29 0.00 -5.27
C VAL A 205 -10.20 -0.57 -3.85
N LEU A 206 -11.29 -1.15 -3.33
CA LEU A 206 -11.30 -1.74 -1.99
C LEU A 206 -10.38 -2.96 -1.88
N LEU A 207 -10.36 -3.82 -2.90
CA LEU A 207 -9.50 -5.00 -2.89
C LEU A 207 -8.03 -4.68 -3.13
N VAL A 208 -7.71 -3.64 -3.91
CA VAL A 208 -6.33 -3.26 -4.20
C VAL A 208 -5.71 -2.42 -3.07
N LEU A 209 -6.52 -1.74 -2.25
CA LEU A 209 -6.07 -0.91 -1.13
C LEU A 209 -5.05 -1.58 -0.18
N PRO A 210 -5.16 -2.87 0.19
CA PRO A 210 -4.18 -3.56 1.02
C PRO A 210 -2.85 -3.87 0.31
N TYR A 211 -2.83 -3.92 -1.02
CA TYR A 211 -1.63 -4.29 -1.79
C TYR A 211 -0.41 -3.41 -1.48
N PRO A 212 -0.47 -2.07 -1.56
CA PRO A 212 0.69 -1.22 -1.24
C PRO A 212 1.13 -1.39 0.23
N LEU A 213 0.22 -1.72 1.16
CA LEU A 213 0.59 -1.99 2.55
C LEU A 213 1.39 -3.29 2.68
N PHE A 214 0.95 -4.37 2.01
CA PHE A 214 1.70 -5.63 1.97
C PHE A 214 3.05 -5.46 1.27
N PHE A 215 3.08 -4.74 0.16
CA PHE A 215 4.31 -4.51 -0.58
C PHE A 215 5.29 -3.62 0.21
N ALA A 216 4.79 -2.61 0.92
CA ALA A 216 5.58 -1.84 1.88
C ALA A 216 6.18 -2.76 2.96
N LEU A 217 5.38 -3.59 3.62
CA LEU A 217 5.86 -4.55 4.64
C LEU A 217 7.02 -5.41 4.12
N PHE A 218 6.91 -5.88 2.88
CA PHE A 218 7.99 -6.58 2.20
C PHE A 218 9.26 -5.72 2.07
N GLY A 219 9.14 -4.48 1.57
CA GLY A 219 10.25 -3.52 1.48
C GLY A 219 10.94 -3.26 2.82
N TRP A 220 10.17 -3.12 3.90
CA TRP A 220 10.69 -3.04 5.27
C TRP A 220 11.45 -4.30 5.68
N GLY A 221 10.93 -5.47 5.35
CA GLY A 221 11.63 -6.76 5.54
C GLY A 221 12.99 -6.77 4.83
N VAL A 222 13.04 -6.34 3.58
CA VAL A 222 14.27 -6.23 2.78
C VAL A 222 15.28 -5.27 3.42
N LEU A 223 14.85 -4.08 3.86
CA LEU A 223 15.71 -3.12 4.54
C LEU A 223 16.34 -3.70 5.81
N ARG A 224 15.56 -4.44 6.59
CA ARG A 224 16.00 -5.02 7.86
C ARG A 224 17.10 -6.07 7.67
N ILE A 225 16.94 -6.96 6.70
CA ILE A 225 17.92 -8.03 6.44
C ILE A 225 19.09 -7.56 5.57
N SER A 226 19.12 -6.28 5.18
CA SER A 226 20.12 -5.74 4.24
C SER A 226 21.55 -5.79 4.77
N SER A 227 21.78 -5.92 6.08
CA SER A 227 23.08 -6.07 6.79
C SER A 227 24.33 -5.71 5.96
N GLY A 228 24.47 -4.41 5.62
CA GLY A 228 25.64 -3.85 4.90
C GLY A 228 25.53 -3.77 3.37
N SER A 229 24.60 -4.49 2.74
CA SER A 229 24.34 -4.39 1.30
C SER A 229 23.64 -3.08 0.94
N ARG A 230 24.39 -2.16 0.32
CA ARG A 230 23.84 -0.89 -0.22
C ARG A 230 22.72 -1.16 -1.22
N THR A 231 22.84 -2.21 -2.02
CA THR A 231 21.87 -2.58 -3.04
C THR A 231 20.53 -3.04 -2.44
N LEU A 232 20.55 -3.88 -1.41
CA LEU A 232 19.32 -4.27 -0.70
C LEU A 232 18.67 -3.08 0.01
N LYS A 233 19.47 -2.14 0.53
CA LYS A 233 18.94 -0.90 1.11
C LYS A 233 18.22 -0.06 0.06
N ILE A 234 18.83 0.15 -1.10
CA ILE A 234 18.20 0.90 -2.21
C ILE A 234 16.91 0.20 -2.65
N MET A 235 16.95 -1.12 -2.86
CA MET A 235 15.77 -1.89 -3.25
C MET A 235 14.64 -1.80 -2.23
N GLY A 236 14.92 -2.00 -0.95
CA GLY A 236 13.91 -1.89 0.11
C GLY A 236 13.29 -0.49 0.15
N SER A 237 14.11 0.57 0.00
CA SER A 237 13.61 1.95 -0.09
C SER A 237 12.78 2.19 -1.35
N LEU A 238 13.16 1.63 -2.50
CA LEU A 238 12.38 1.74 -3.75
C LEU A 238 11.01 1.07 -3.61
N ILE A 239 10.92 -0.10 -2.99
CA ILE A 239 9.64 -0.79 -2.72
C ILE A 239 8.73 0.09 -1.86
N ILE A 240 9.28 0.72 -0.82
CA ILE A 240 8.53 1.61 0.07
C ILE A 240 8.07 2.87 -0.67
N ALA A 241 8.95 3.46 -1.48
CA ALA A 241 8.63 4.62 -2.30
C ALA A 241 7.54 4.31 -3.33
N ASP A 242 7.65 3.18 -4.03
CA ASP A 242 6.64 2.68 -4.96
C ASP A 242 5.29 2.45 -4.27
N SER A 243 5.30 1.79 -3.11
CA SER A 243 4.10 1.54 -2.31
C SER A 243 3.45 2.85 -1.86
N THR A 244 4.26 3.85 -1.48
CA THR A 244 3.77 5.17 -1.06
C THR A 244 3.19 5.95 -2.23
N PHE A 245 3.86 5.92 -3.38
CA PHE A 245 3.41 6.57 -4.61
C PHE A 245 2.07 5.99 -5.09
N ASN A 246 1.92 4.67 -5.01
CA ASN A 246 0.72 3.93 -5.41
C ASN A 246 -0.39 3.89 -4.33
N LEU A 247 -0.27 4.64 -3.24
CA LEU A 247 -1.40 4.89 -2.34
C LEU A 247 -2.51 5.68 -3.02
N TYR A 248 -2.14 6.50 -4.01
CA TYR A 248 -3.06 7.12 -4.92
C TYR A 248 -2.85 6.57 -6.33
N TRP A 249 -3.95 6.29 -7.01
CA TRP A 249 -3.98 5.89 -8.40
C TRP A 249 -5.01 6.74 -9.15
N PRO A 250 -4.58 7.67 -10.02
CA PRO A 250 -5.50 8.48 -10.81
C PRO A 250 -6.41 7.59 -11.64
N ALA A 251 -7.72 7.76 -11.53
CA ALA A 251 -8.67 6.98 -12.32
C ALA A 251 -8.66 7.48 -13.76
N MET A 252 -8.66 6.57 -14.74
CA MET A 252 -8.92 6.92 -16.13
C MET A 252 -10.41 6.85 -16.42
N HIS A 253 -10.86 7.55 -17.46
CA HIS A 253 -12.17 7.35 -18.05
C HIS A 253 -12.20 6.04 -18.86
N GLN A 254 -13.41 5.55 -19.13
CA GLN A 254 -13.60 4.44 -20.06
C GLN A 254 -13.20 4.85 -21.47
N ARG A 255 -12.68 3.90 -22.26
CA ARG A 255 -12.17 4.15 -23.61
C ARG A 255 -13.16 4.86 -24.55
N GLN A 256 -14.47 4.61 -24.40
CA GLN A 256 -15.52 5.26 -25.18
C GLN A 256 -15.56 6.77 -24.91
N ILE A 257 -15.40 7.19 -23.66
CA ILE A 257 -15.40 8.60 -23.27
C ILE A 257 -14.14 9.30 -23.78
N ILE A 258 -12.99 8.62 -23.68
CA ILE A 258 -11.71 9.14 -24.20
C ILE A 258 -11.80 9.37 -25.71
N ALA A 259 -12.35 8.40 -26.47
CA ALA A 259 -12.48 8.49 -27.92
C ALA A 259 -13.42 9.59 -28.41
N LEU A 260 -14.38 10.01 -27.57
CA LEU A 260 -15.25 11.15 -27.85
C LEU A 260 -14.57 12.51 -27.60
N GLY A 261 -13.28 12.53 -27.21
CA GLY A 261 -12.56 13.74 -26.87
C GLY A 261 -12.88 14.30 -25.48
N ASN A 262 -13.65 13.55 -24.67
CA ASN A 262 -14.05 13.93 -23.31
C ASN A 262 -13.05 13.42 -22.25
N GLY A 263 -11.81 13.16 -22.65
CA GLY A 263 -10.72 12.88 -21.72
C GLY A 263 -10.40 14.10 -20.85
N SER A 264 -9.76 13.85 -19.72
CA SER A 264 -9.47 14.85 -18.69
C SER A 264 -8.02 14.76 -18.24
N LEU A 265 -7.62 15.65 -17.33
CA LEU A 265 -6.30 15.59 -16.69
C LEU A 265 -6.04 14.25 -15.99
N THR A 266 -7.07 13.60 -15.43
CA THR A 266 -6.86 12.33 -14.71
C THR A 266 -6.46 11.19 -15.64
N ASP A 267 -6.84 11.22 -16.92
CA ASP A 267 -6.41 10.25 -17.93
C ASP A 267 -4.92 10.39 -18.23
N SER A 268 -4.44 11.62 -18.40
CA SER A 268 -3.01 11.91 -18.57
C SER A 268 -2.22 11.54 -17.31
N LEU A 269 -2.73 11.88 -16.12
CA LEU A 269 -2.10 11.51 -14.85
C LEU A 269 -2.06 9.99 -14.66
N HIS A 270 -3.10 9.25 -15.08
CA HIS A 270 -3.12 7.79 -15.02
C HIS A 270 -1.97 7.18 -15.82
N ILE A 271 -1.73 7.68 -17.05
CA ILE A 271 -0.60 7.25 -17.88
C ILE A 271 0.74 7.59 -17.21
N VAL A 272 0.89 8.80 -16.68
CA VAL A 272 2.09 9.21 -15.94
C VAL A 272 2.34 8.29 -14.75
N TRP A 273 1.31 7.97 -13.96
CA TRP A 273 1.39 7.05 -12.83
C TRP A 273 1.81 5.64 -13.24
N ALA A 274 1.23 5.13 -14.33
CA ALA A 274 1.60 3.83 -14.88
C ALA A 274 3.07 3.79 -15.30
N MET A 275 3.57 4.84 -15.96
CA MET A 275 4.97 4.94 -16.40
C MET A 275 5.94 5.06 -15.22
N VAL A 276 5.61 5.86 -14.21
CA VAL A 276 6.42 5.99 -12.98
C VAL A 276 6.46 4.65 -12.23
N THR A 277 5.33 3.96 -12.11
CA THR A 277 5.25 2.62 -11.50
C THR A 277 6.07 1.60 -12.27
N LEU A 278 6.01 1.62 -13.60
CA LEU A 278 6.87 0.78 -14.45
C LEU A 278 8.36 1.04 -14.17
N ILE A 279 8.78 2.30 -14.05
CA ILE A 279 10.16 2.64 -13.71
C ILE A 279 10.54 2.08 -12.32
N PHE A 280 9.68 2.22 -11.31
CA PHE A 280 9.89 1.61 -10.01
C PHE A 280 10.07 0.09 -10.12
N MET A 281 9.19 -0.61 -10.83
CA MET A 281 9.26 -2.05 -11.03
C MET A 281 10.60 -2.47 -11.65
N LEU A 282 11.04 -1.79 -12.71
CA LEU A 282 12.30 -2.06 -13.38
C LEU A 282 13.50 -1.83 -12.44
N LEU A 283 13.53 -0.70 -11.72
CA LEU A 283 14.58 -0.40 -10.75
C LEU A 283 14.63 -1.43 -9.63
N ILE A 284 13.48 -1.85 -9.09
CA ILE A 284 13.38 -2.89 -8.06
C ILE A 284 13.99 -4.20 -8.57
N ILE A 285 13.68 -4.61 -9.81
CA ILE A 285 14.26 -5.82 -10.42
C ILE A 285 15.78 -5.67 -10.57
N ILE A 286 16.27 -4.53 -11.09
CA ILE A 286 17.69 -4.29 -11.34
C ILE A 286 18.51 -4.31 -10.04
N PHE A 287 18.07 -3.56 -9.02
CA PHE A 287 18.75 -3.54 -7.73
C PHE A 287 18.62 -4.90 -7.01
N GLY A 288 17.48 -5.58 -7.12
CA GLY A 288 17.35 -6.95 -6.59
C GLY A 288 18.32 -7.93 -7.23
N ALA A 289 18.45 -7.90 -8.57
CA ALA A 289 19.38 -8.74 -9.31
C ALA A 289 20.84 -8.56 -8.84
N ALA A 290 21.24 -7.31 -8.64
CA ALA A 290 22.60 -6.98 -8.22
C ALA A 290 22.93 -7.47 -6.79
N ALA A 291 21.91 -7.62 -5.93
CA ALA A 291 22.06 -8.02 -4.53
C ALA A 291 22.26 -9.53 -4.30
N LEU A 292 21.98 -10.38 -5.29
CA LEU A 292 21.99 -11.84 -5.17
C LEU A 292 22.92 -12.51 -6.21
N GLY A 293 23.06 -13.84 -6.13
CA GLY A 293 23.97 -14.63 -6.95
C GLY A 293 23.58 -14.78 -8.43
N LYS A 294 24.44 -15.46 -9.22
CA LYS A 294 24.33 -15.60 -10.69
C LYS A 294 22.96 -16.06 -11.18
N ARG A 295 22.35 -17.06 -10.52
CA ARG A 295 21.03 -17.60 -10.91
C ARG A 295 19.92 -16.53 -10.81
N CYS A 296 19.93 -15.74 -9.74
CA CYS A 296 18.95 -14.66 -9.56
C CYS A 296 19.14 -13.55 -10.60
N ARG A 297 20.38 -13.25 -10.99
CA ARG A 297 20.68 -12.29 -12.05
C ARG A 297 20.12 -12.74 -13.39
N ILE A 298 20.37 -13.99 -13.80
CA ILE A 298 19.85 -14.55 -15.06
C ILE A 298 18.32 -14.49 -15.07
N TYR A 299 17.67 -14.91 -13.98
CA TYR A 299 16.21 -14.84 -13.87
C TYR A 299 15.67 -13.40 -13.96
N SER A 300 16.38 -12.44 -13.34
CA SER A 300 16.00 -11.02 -13.43
C SER A 300 16.17 -10.45 -14.84
N ILE A 301 17.24 -10.83 -15.55
CA ILE A 301 17.46 -10.43 -16.95
C ILE A 301 16.35 -11.00 -17.85
N ALA A 302 15.97 -12.26 -17.66
CA ALA A 302 14.84 -12.86 -18.38
C ALA A 302 13.53 -12.12 -18.09
N THR A 303 13.30 -11.73 -16.82
CA THR A 303 12.12 -10.94 -16.44
C THR A 303 12.13 -9.56 -17.11
N LEU A 304 13.28 -8.88 -17.16
CA LEU A 304 13.42 -7.59 -17.87
C LEU A 304 13.18 -7.74 -19.38
N ALA A 305 13.62 -8.84 -19.99
CA ALA A 305 13.34 -9.13 -21.40
C ALA A 305 11.84 -9.29 -21.67
N ILE A 306 11.11 -9.97 -20.77
CA ILE A 306 9.64 -10.07 -20.83
C ILE A 306 9.03 -8.67 -20.78
N PHE A 307 9.44 -7.84 -19.83
CA PHE A 307 8.98 -6.45 -19.70
C PHE A 307 9.16 -5.64 -20.99
N ILE A 308 10.32 -5.75 -21.63
CA ILE A 308 10.60 -5.05 -22.90
C ILE A 308 9.68 -5.56 -24.01
N VAL A 309 9.58 -6.88 -24.19
CA VAL A 309 8.77 -7.48 -25.27
C VAL A 309 7.30 -7.14 -25.09
N PHE A 310 6.70 -7.50 -23.96
CA PHE A 310 5.26 -7.33 -23.75
C PHE A 310 4.88 -5.88 -23.46
N GLY A 311 5.78 -5.08 -22.89
CA GLY A 311 5.57 -3.64 -22.76
C GLY A 311 5.53 -2.94 -24.13
N THR A 312 6.39 -3.35 -25.06
CA THR A 312 6.35 -2.85 -26.44
C THR A 312 5.07 -3.28 -27.14
N LEU A 313 4.61 -4.52 -26.96
CA LEU A 313 3.34 -4.98 -27.53
C LEU A 313 2.13 -4.22 -26.97
N THR A 314 2.09 -3.94 -25.66
CA THR A 314 1.08 -3.08 -25.05
C THR A 314 1.10 -1.67 -25.67
N TRP A 315 2.29 -1.08 -25.83
CA TRP A 315 2.44 0.25 -26.44
C TRP A 315 1.96 0.30 -27.90
N LEU A 316 2.19 -0.76 -28.67
CA LEU A 316 1.73 -0.82 -30.07
C LEU A 316 0.20 -0.89 -30.19
N GLU A 317 -0.48 -1.50 -29.22
CA GLU A 317 -1.95 -1.56 -29.19
C GLU A 317 -2.62 -0.37 -28.46
N SER A 318 -1.89 0.37 -27.62
CA SER A 318 -2.47 1.45 -26.80
C SER A 318 -3.18 2.57 -27.59
N PRO A 319 -2.78 2.94 -28.83
CA PRO A 319 -3.55 3.88 -29.64
C PRO A 319 -4.99 3.42 -29.94
N GLY A 320 -5.26 2.11 -29.87
CA GLY A 320 -6.61 1.57 -29.99
C GLY A 320 -7.52 1.95 -28.83
N ILE A 321 -6.98 2.15 -27.62
CA ILE A 321 -7.77 2.60 -26.46
C ILE A 321 -8.32 4.01 -26.72
N SER A 322 -7.45 4.96 -27.10
CA SER A 322 -7.85 6.35 -27.28
C SER A 322 -8.80 6.56 -28.47
N GLN A 323 -8.82 5.63 -29.43
CA GLN A 323 -9.72 5.64 -30.58
C GLN A 323 -10.95 4.73 -30.39
N ASN A 324 -11.07 4.06 -29.24
CA ASN A 324 -12.08 3.04 -28.98
C ASN A 324 -12.14 1.95 -30.07
N LEU A 325 -10.98 1.59 -30.62
CA LEU A 325 -10.79 0.52 -31.59
C LEU A 325 -10.50 -0.81 -30.88
N PRO A 326 -10.66 -1.96 -31.57
CA PRO A 326 -10.26 -3.24 -31.03
C PRO A 326 -8.79 -3.26 -30.63
N THR A 327 -8.52 -3.75 -29.43
CA THR A 327 -7.19 -4.00 -28.88
C THR A 327 -7.08 -5.49 -28.58
N PRO A 328 -6.78 -6.33 -29.59
CA PRO A 328 -7.03 -7.77 -29.52
C PRO A 328 -6.34 -8.47 -28.34
N TYR A 329 -5.14 -8.03 -27.94
CA TYR A 329 -4.33 -8.72 -26.96
C TYR A 329 -3.72 -7.80 -25.87
N ILE A 330 -4.03 -6.51 -25.88
CA ILE A 330 -3.45 -5.55 -24.92
C ILE A 330 -3.59 -5.99 -23.45
N GLY A 331 -4.74 -6.57 -23.09
CA GLY A 331 -5.02 -7.04 -21.73
C GLY A 331 -4.19 -8.26 -21.34
N LEU A 332 -3.85 -9.11 -22.32
CA LEU A 332 -2.94 -10.24 -22.14
C LEU A 332 -1.49 -9.76 -21.96
N TRP A 333 -1.02 -8.83 -22.78
CA TRP A 333 0.34 -8.28 -22.71
C TRP A 333 0.63 -7.62 -21.36
N GLU A 334 -0.30 -6.78 -20.88
CA GLU A 334 -0.18 -6.17 -19.55
C GLU A 334 -0.11 -7.22 -18.44
N ARG A 335 -0.98 -8.24 -18.50
CA ARG A 335 -1.03 -9.30 -17.48
C ARG A 335 0.21 -10.18 -17.48
N ILE A 336 0.86 -10.38 -18.62
CA ILE A 336 2.14 -11.09 -18.67
C ILE A 336 3.22 -10.28 -17.93
N ASN A 337 3.28 -8.96 -18.12
CA ASN A 337 4.21 -8.10 -17.39
C ASN A 337 3.91 -8.06 -15.89
N ILE A 338 2.65 -7.87 -15.51
CA ILE A 338 2.20 -7.91 -14.12
C ILE A 338 2.56 -9.27 -13.51
N GLY A 339 2.18 -10.37 -14.15
CA GLY A 339 2.47 -11.72 -13.67
C GLY A 339 3.97 -12.00 -13.52
N ALA A 340 4.79 -11.54 -14.47
CA ALA A 340 6.24 -11.65 -14.41
C ALA A 340 6.83 -10.88 -13.22
N PHE A 341 6.34 -9.67 -12.94
CA PHE A 341 6.73 -8.91 -11.75
C PHE A 341 6.34 -9.59 -10.45
N LEU A 342 5.07 -9.99 -10.32
CA LEU A 342 4.57 -10.64 -9.10
C LEU A 342 5.31 -11.95 -8.81
N LEU A 343 5.58 -12.75 -9.85
CA LEU A 343 6.37 -13.96 -9.74
C LEU A 343 7.80 -13.63 -9.31
N TRP A 344 8.41 -12.61 -9.92
CA TRP A 344 9.77 -12.19 -9.56
C TRP A 344 9.86 -11.76 -8.09
N VAL A 345 8.91 -10.96 -7.61
CA VAL A 345 8.83 -10.53 -6.19
C VAL A 345 8.69 -11.74 -5.27
N ALA A 346 7.79 -12.68 -5.58
CA ALA A 346 7.57 -13.87 -4.76
C ALA A 346 8.82 -14.76 -4.71
N VAL A 347 9.48 -14.99 -5.86
CA VAL A 347 10.74 -15.75 -5.92
C VAL A 347 11.83 -15.04 -5.12
N PHE A 348 11.96 -13.73 -5.26
CA PHE A 348 12.95 -12.95 -4.53
C PHE A 348 12.74 -13.04 -3.01
N ALA A 349 11.49 -12.92 -2.55
CA ALA A 349 11.12 -13.12 -1.16
C ALA A 349 11.54 -14.50 -0.65
N VAL A 350 11.26 -15.57 -1.40
CA VAL A 350 11.69 -16.95 -1.06
C VAL A 350 13.21 -17.06 -0.96
N VAL A 351 13.97 -16.47 -1.89
CA VAL A 351 15.44 -16.49 -1.85
C VAL A 351 15.97 -15.77 -0.60
N LEU A 352 15.41 -14.62 -0.25
CA LEU A 352 15.79 -13.89 0.95
C LEU A 352 15.47 -14.66 2.23
N ILE A 353 14.28 -15.28 2.32
CA ILE A 353 13.89 -16.11 3.46
C ILE A 353 14.86 -17.29 3.63
N ARG A 354 15.24 -17.96 2.53
CA ARG A 354 16.21 -19.07 2.56
C ARG A 354 17.59 -18.59 2.99
N ARG A 355 18.07 -17.46 2.46
CA ARG A 355 19.35 -16.86 2.85
C ARG A 355 19.40 -16.52 4.34
N GLU A 356 18.30 -16.00 4.89
CA GLU A 356 18.20 -15.66 6.32
C GLU A 356 18.08 -16.90 7.23
N LYS A 357 17.64 -18.06 6.69
CA LYS A 357 17.71 -19.34 7.41
C LYS A 357 19.13 -19.89 7.48
N SER A 358 19.97 -19.59 6.50
CA SER A 358 21.34 -20.12 6.40
C SER A 358 22.40 -19.29 7.13
N LYS A 359 22.05 -18.12 7.71
CA LYS A 359 22.99 -17.37 8.55
C LYS A 359 23.16 -18.09 9.90
N PRO A 360 24.39 -18.41 10.35
CA PRO A 360 24.63 -18.90 11.70
C PRO A 360 24.20 -17.84 12.72
N ALA A 361 23.62 -18.31 13.84
CA ALA A 361 23.02 -17.48 14.90
C ALA A 361 24.04 -16.60 15.64
#